data_AF-A0A662QSE6-F1
#
_entry.id   AF-A0A662QSE6-F1
#
_cell.length_a   1.000
_cell.length_b   1.000
_cell.length_c   1.000
_cell.angle_alpha   90.00
_cell.angle_beta   90.00
_cell.angle_gamma   90.00
#
_symmetry.space_group_name_H-M   'P 1'
#
loop_
_entity.id
_entity.type
_entity.pdbx_description
1 polymer ?
#
loop_
_entity_poly.entity_id
_entity_poly.type
_entity_poly.pdbx_seq_one_letter_code
_entity_poly.pdbx_strand_id
1 'polypeptide(L)'
;MKRIIVLMRGRVVVSCVVLICLLAVPAFAFDMTAPVTGFFSYVSGLFTYADDAPQVTDAFLNQYKFVPGDHMMITAHVKDDYGIDAVRAEIEHDAGVDVVNLVLVTGNEEEGTYLGQWVVHDCSAREYDARIIAVDSSGQEGYNVLVWEDPLVCNPGHQAEDVCPGVFGGNATGAGLKDYTFPSDVQIKGELDMSSNKIMNVALPTGNSDVASKEYVDALGGGSESYTCDEACKDYSMMKNQLYVYADCGDPVKRVFATSQLWKGNLGGLNGADAKCQAAADNAGLGGTWKAWLSTSTVDAKDRITDGMYVRAREVRVWGGCWCSSIIASNKAQLLDGGLDNSISRTEFGVAVSGTVNTCTDSDGTASTGAFMNYCSDWTSGSSSSCIIYGRSSSTDHTWSGFPNSCSPTYRCGTSRHVYCFEQ
;
A
#
# COMPACT_ATOMS: atom_id res chain seq x y z
N MET A 1 -41.02 -64.30 -65.34
CA MET A 1 -39.73 -65.03 -65.17
C MET A 1 -38.64 -64.19 -65.80
N LYS A 2 -37.54 -63.76 -65.20
CA LYS A 2 -37.00 -63.64 -63.83
C LYS A 2 -36.21 -62.32 -63.91
N ARG A 3 -36.37 -61.36 -63.00
CA ARG A 3 -35.32 -60.35 -62.74
C ARG A 3 -35.22 -60.11 -61.25
N ILE A 4 -34.00 -60.31 -60.80
CA ILE A 4 -33.58 -60.56 -59.44
C ILE A 4 -33.51 -59.23 -58.68
N ILE A 5 -34.11 -59.23 -57.50
CA ILE A 5 -33.96 -58.20 -56.47
C ILE A 5 -32.63 -58.47 -55.77
N VAL A 6 -31.79 -57.43 -55.65
CA VAL A 6 -30.76 -57.35 -54.60
C VAL A 6 -30.88 -55.98 -53.94
N LEU A 7 -31.20 -56.01 -52.65
CA LEU A 7 -31.16 -54.90 -51.69
C LEU A 7 -29.71 -54.54 -51.37
N MET A 8 -29.44 -53.30 -50.94
CA MET A 8 -29.05 -53.05 -49.53
C MET A 8 -29.16 -51.58 -49.14
N ARG A 9 -29.30 -51.37 -47.82
CA ARG A 9 -29.95 -50.23 -47.14
C ARG A 9 -29.03 -49.02 -46.96
N GLY A 10 -29.56 -47.83 -47.23
CA GLY A 10 -29.03 -46.55 -46.75
C GLY A 10 -30.13 -45.49 -46.85
N ARG A 11 -30.44 -44.80 -45.75
CA ARG A 11 -31.62 -43.93 -45.59
C ARG A 11 -31.44 -42.58 -46.29
N VAL A 12 -32.24 -42.30 -47.32
CA VAL A 12 -32.40 -40.94 -47.86
C VAL A 12 -33.37 -40.17 -46.96
N VAL A 13 -32.89 -39.19 -46.18
CA VAL A 13 -33.73 -38.22 -45.49
C VAL A 13 -33.82 -36.98 -46.37
N VAL A 14 -34.87 -36.89 -47.19
CA VAL A 14 -35.20 -35.65 -47.92
C VAL A 14 -35.81 -34.67 -46.92
N SER A 15 -35.05 -33.63 -46.55
CA SER A 15 -35.54 -32.57 -45.65
C SER A 15 -36.60 -31.71 -46.35
N CYS A 16 -37.73 -31.56 -45.66
CA CYS A 16 -39.06 -31.26 -46.17
C CYS A 16 -39.37 -29.75 -46.33
N VAL A 17 -38.45 -28.93 -46.87
CA VAL A 17 -38.59 -27.45 -46.80
C VAL A 17 -38.83 -26.74 -48.14
N VAL A 18 -38.70 -27.38 -49.31
CA VAL A 18 -38.81 -26.66 -50.61
C VAL A 18 -40.11 -26.95 -51.39
N LEU A 19 -41.07 -27.69 -50.82
CA LEU A 19 -42.31 -28.07 -51.54
C LEU A 19 -43.60 -27.32 -51.11
N ILE A 20 -43.52 -26.22 -50.36
CA ILE A 20 -44.72 -25.43 -50.00
C ILE A 20 -44.45 -23.93 -50.12
N CYS A 21 -44.34 -23.41 -51.34
CA CYS A 21 -44.44 -21.96 -51.57
C CYS A 21 -44.90 -21.58 -52.99
N LEU A 22 -45.74 -22.41 -53.63
CA LEU A 22 -46.22 -22.19 -55.01
C LEU A 22 -47.73 -22.44 -55.19
N LEU A 23 -48.56 -22.04 -54.22
CA LEU A 23 -50.03 -22.08 -54.36
C LEU A 23 -50.69 -20.85 -53.74
N ALA A 24 -50.57 -19.67 -54.36
CA ALA A 24 -51.49 -18.54 -54.11
C ALA A 24 -51.39 -17.39 -55.14
N VAL A 25 -51.64 -17.63 -56.44
CA VAL A 25 -52.17 -16.58 -57.33
C VAL A 25 -53.07 -17.22 -58.39
N PRO A 26 -54.31 -16.72 -58.63
CA PRO A 26 -55.23 -17.31 -59.59
C PRO A 26 -54.88 -17.01 -61.06
N ALA A 27 -55.39 -17.89 -61.91
CA ALA A 27 -55.10 -18.06 -63.32
C ALA A 27 -55.28 -16.80 -64.20
N PHE A 28 -54.29 -16.56 -65.07
CA PHE A 28 -54.51 -16.00 -66.40
C PHE A 28 -54.02 -17.01 -67.43
N ALA A 29 -54.94 -17.45 -68.28
CA ALA A 29 -54.71 -18.41 -69.34
C ALA A 29 -53.86 -17.80 -70.47
N PHE A 30 -52.88 -18.55 -70.95
CA PHE A 30 -52.32 -18.37 -72.29
C PHE A 30 -52.47 -19.68 -73.09
N ASP A 31 -52.85 -19.46 -74.34
CA ASP A 31 -53.39 -20.39 -75.33
C ASP A 31 -52.39 -21.46 -75.81
N MET A 32 -52.93 -22.63 -76.20
CA MET A 32 -52.22 -23.85 -76.53
C MET A 32 -52.10 -24.03 -78.05
N THR A 33 -51.03 -23.54 -78.69
CA THR A 33 -50.73 -23.89 -80.09
C THR A 33 -49.21 -23.93 -80.42
N ALA A 34 -48.48 -24.97 -79.98
CA ALA A 34 -47.34 -25.59 -80.70
C ALA A 34 -46.68 -26.73 -79.87
N PRO A 35 -46.34 -27.90 -80.46
CA PRO A 35 -45.64 -28.97 -79.75
C PRO A 35 -44.12 -28.71 -79.70
N VAL A 36 -43.55 -28.64 -78.49
CA VAL A 36 -42.10 -28.46 -78.28
C VAL A 36 -41.41 -29.83 -78.32
N THR A 37 -40.68 -30.10 -79.41
CA THR A 37 -39.74 -31.21 -79.58
C THR A 37 -38.49 -31.03 -78.69
N GLY A 38 -38.62 -31.24 -77.38
CA GLY A 38 -37.52 -31.02 -76.44
C GLY A 38 -37.46 -31.92 -75.21
N PHE A 39 -38.31 -32.96 -75.11
CA PHE A 39 -38.43 -33.72 -73.86
C PHE A 39 -37.43 -34.88 -73.69
N PHE A 40 -36.59 -35.19 -74.69
CA PHE A 40 -35.65 -36.32 -74.63
C PHE A 40 -34.17 -35.95 -74.62
N SER A 41 -33.84 -34.71 -74.24
CA SER A 41 -32.44 -34.26 -74.10
C SER A 41 -32.03 -33.94 -72.65
N TYR A 42 -32.88 -34.19 -71.65
CA TYR A 42 -32.66 -33.76 -70.26
C TYR A 42 -32.60 -34.90 -69.23
N VAL A 43 -32.24 -36.12 -69.65
CA VAL A 43 -32.21 -37.28 -68.73
C VAL A 43 -30.87 -38.00 -68.68
N SER A 44 -29.79 -37.36 -69.13
CA SER A 44 -28.43 -37.92 -69.04
C SER A 44 -27.41 -36.95 -68.43
N GLY A 45 -27.88 -35.97 -67.64
CA GLY A 45 -27.02 -34.96 -67.01
C GLY A 45 -27.44 -34.54 -65.59
N LEU A 46 -28.36 -35.25 -64.94
CA LEU A 46 -28.77 -34.94 -63.57
C LEU A 46 -28.35 -36.07 -62.63
N PHE A 47 -27.53 -35.70 -61.64
CA PHE A 47 -26.96 -36.52 -60.56
C PHE A 47 -25.69 -37.31 -60.88
N THR A 48 -24.63 -36.63 -61.32
CA THR A 48 -23.35 -36.80 -60.62
C THR A 48 -23.40 -35.84 -59.44
N TYR A 49 -23.74 -36.33 -58.25
CA TYR A 49 -23.27 -35.66 -57.04
C TYR A 49 -21.75 -35.77 -57.13
N ALA A 50 -21.08 -34.63 -57.36
CA ALA A 50 -19.63 -34.60 -57.22
C ALA A 50 -19.36 -34.95 -55.76
N ASP A 51 -18.64 -36.05 -55.56
CA ASP A 51 -18.03 -36.34 -54.27
C ASP A 51 -17.06 -35.19 -54.00
N ASP A 52 -17.36 -34.38 -52.99
CA ASP A 52 -16.55 -33.21 -52.64
C ASP A 52 -15.42 -33.70 -51.72
N ALA A 53 -14.19 -33.23 -51.94
CA ALA A 53 -13.05 -33.65 -51.12
C ALA A 53 -13.31 -33.45 -49.62
N PRO A 54 -12.77 -34.34 -48.75
CA PRO A 54 -13.02 -34.31 -47.32
C PRO A 54 -12.57 -32.99 -46.70
N GLN A 55 -13.38 -32.42 -45.81
CA GLN A 55 -13.13 -31.09 -45.26
C GLN A 55 -12.43 -31.17 -43.90
N VAL A 56 -11.24 -30.59 -43.80
CA VAL A 56 -10.56 -30.35 -42.50
C VAL A 56 -11.11 -29.04 -41.93
N THR A 57 -12.21 -29.14 -41.20
CA THR A 57 -13.00 -28.00 -40.70
C THR A 57 -12.34 -27.25 -39.55
N ASP A 58 -11.53 -27.93 -38.75
CA ASP A 58 -10.71 -27.33 -37.70
C ASP A 58 -9.41 -28.13 -37.53
N ALA A 59 -8.31 -27.45 -37.25
CA ALA A 59 -7.04 -28.10 -36.98
C ALA A 59 -6.21 -27.22 -36.04
N PHE A 60 -5.58 -27.83 -35.05
CA PHE A 60 -4.72 -27.12 -34.12
C PHE A 60 -3.52 -27.95 -33.68
N LEU A 61 -2.44 -27.23 -33.39
CA LEU A 61 -1.27 -27.75 -32.67
C LEU A 61 -1.40 -27.35 -31.19
N ASN A 62 -0.90 -28.17 -30.27
CA ASN A 62 -0.91 -27.83 -28.84
C ASN A 62 -0.17 -26.53 -28.49
N GLN A 63 0.75 -26.09 -29.33
CA GLN A 63 1.43 -24.80 -29.28
C GLN A 63 1.88 -24.42 -30.70
N TYR A 64 2.27 -23.16 -30.92
CA TYR A 64 2.75 -22.68 -32.22
C TYR A 64 4.29 -22.63 -32.30
N LYS A 65 4.98 -22.78 -31.16
CA LYS A 65 6.44 -22.75 -31.07
C LYS A 65 6.94 -24.05 -30.45
N PHE A 66 7.90 -24.70 -31.08
CA PHE A 66 8.46 -25.97 -30.61
C PHE A 66 9.98 -25.96 -30.63
N VAL A 67 10.61 -26.63 -29.67
CA VAL A 67 12.05 -26.90 -29.70
C VAL A 67 12.34 -28.38 -29.99
N PRO A 68 13.52 -28.74 -30.53
CA PRO A 68 13.90 -30.12 -30.72
C PRO A 68 13.76 -30.94 -29.43
N GLY A 69 13.04 -32.05 -29.50
CA GLY A 69 12.70 -32.94 -28.38
C GLY A 69 11.28 -32.75 -27.84
N ASP A 70 10.57 -31.67 -28.19
CA ASP A 70 9.17 -31.48 -27.79
C ASP A 70 8.24 -32.50 -28.46
N HIS A 71 7.11 -32.74 -27.82
CA HIS A 71 6.02 -33.53 -28.38
C HIS A 71 4.94 -32.62 -28.95
N MET A 72 4.91 -32.50 -30.27
CA MET A 72 3.86 -31.79 -31.01
C MET A 72 2.62 -32.67 -31.07
N MET A 73 1.53 -32.21 -30.45
CA MET A 73 0.22 -32.85 -30.54
C MET A 73 -0.59 -32.15 -31.62
N ILE A 74 -1.05 -32.93 -32.60
CA ILE A 74 -1.78 -32.44 -33.78
C ILE A 74 -3.20 -32.94 -33.66
N THR A 75 -4.17 -32.04 -33.66
CA THR A 75 -5.59 -32.40 -33.64
C THR A 75 -6.28 -31.84 -34.87
N ALA A 76 -7.15 -32.63 -35.49
CA ALA A 76 -7.92 -32.23 -36.65
C ALA A 76 -9.36 -32.71 -36.55
N HIS A 77 -10.32 -31.83 -36.82
CA HIS A 77 -11.71 -32.17 -36.99
C HIS A 77 -12.04 -32.24 -38.48
N VAL A 78 -12.39 -33.45 -38.94
CA VAL A 78 -12.59 -33.76 -40.34
C VAL A 78 -14.03 -34.19 -40.55
N LYS A 79 -14.63 -33.71 -41.63
CA LYS A 79 -15.98 -34.06 -42.07
C LYS A 79 -15.98 -34.41 -43.54
N ASP A 80 -16.62 -35.52 -43.85
CA ASP A 80 -16.87 -35.96 -45.22
C ASP A 80 -18.17 -36.76 -45.32
N ASP A 81 -19.04 -36.39 -46.27
CA ASP A 81 -20.35 -37.02 -46.44
C ASP A 81 -20.23 -38.43 -47.06
N TYR A 82 -19.06 -38.83 -47.57
CA TYR A 82 -18.79 -40.12 -48.23
C TYR A 82 -17.84 -41.04 -47.45
N GLY A 83 -17.33 -40.57 -46.31
CA GLY A 83 -16.52 -41.33 -45.37
C GLY A 83 -15.02 -41.04 -45.48
N ILE A 84 -14.41 -40.90 -44.31
CA ILE A 84 -13.00 -40.58 -44.10
C ILE A 84 -12.20 -41.89 -44.02
N ASP A 85 -11.30 -42.13 -44.97
CA ASP A 85 -10.45 -43.33 -45.02
C ASP A 85 -9.16 -43.14 -44.20
N ALA A 86 -8.54 -41.96 -44.29
CA ALA A 86 -7.31 -41.65 -43.56
C ALA A 86 -7.16 -40.16 -43.26
N VAL A 87 -6.49 -39.86 -42.15
CA VAL A 87 -6.03 -38.49 -41.83
C VAL A 87 -4.55 -38.54 -41.47
N ARG A 88 -3.75 -37.70 -42.12
CA ARG A 88 -2.30 -37.59 -41.89
C ARG A 88 -1.88 -36.12 -41.79
N ALA A 89 -0.74 -35.88 -41.15
CA ALA A 89 -0.08 -34.58 -41.16
C ALA A 89 1.29 -34.70 -41.79
N GLU A 90 1.58 -33.82 -42.75
CA GLU A 90 2.88 -33.60 -43.36
C GLU A 90 3.55 -32.43 -42.62
N ILE A 91 4.59 -32.70 -41.84
CA ILE A 91 5.29 -31.71 -41.02
C ILE A 91 6.61 -31.35 -41.71
N GLU A 92 6.75 -30.10 -42.15
CA GLU A 92 7.99 -29.60 -42.72
C GLU A 92 9.06 -29.37 -41.65
N HIS A 93 10.30 -29.76 -41.94
CA HIS A 93 11.49 -29.50 -41.12
C HIS A 93 12.71 -29.31 -42.03
N ASP A 94 13.89 -28.96 -41.50
CA ASP A 94 15.07 -28.68 -42.33
C ASP A 94 15.64 -29.88 -43.06
N ALA A 95 15.36 -31.10 -42.58
CA ALA A 95 15.77 -32.33 -43.23
C ALA A 95 14.72 -32.89 -44.22
N GLY A 96 13.56 -32.24 -44.35
CA GLY A 96 12.51 -32.65 -45.30
C GLY A 96 11.10 -32.51 -44.74
N VAL A 97 10.27 -33.53 -44.99
CA VAL A 97 8.88 -33.59 -44.53
C VAL A 97 8.64 -34.95 -43.89
N ASP A 98 8.12 -34.94 -42.67
CA ASP A 98 7.70 -36.13 -41.96
C ASP A 98 6.19 -36.34 -42.08
N VAL A 99 5.76 -37.61 -42.18
CA VAL A 99 4.34 -37.97 -42.27
C VAL A 99 3.88 -38.66 -40.99
N VAL A 100 2.89 -38.06 -40.34
CA VAL A 100 2.29 -38.54 -39.10
C VAL A 100 0.86 -38.99 -39.39
N ASN A 101 0.56 -40.26 -39.17
CA ASN A 101 -0.82 -40.74 -39.26
C ASN A 101 -1.59 -40.36 -37.99
N LEU A 102 -2.76 -39.73 -38.14
CA LEU A 102 -3.62 -39.38 -37.02
C LEU A 102 -4.65 -40.48 -36.80
N VAL A 103 -5.01 -40.71 -35.53
CA VAL A 103 -5.96 -41.74 -35.12
C VAL A 103 -7.28 -41.09 -34.71
N LEU A 104 -8.40 -41.68 -35.13
CA LEU A 104 -9.73 -41.24 -34.71
C LEU A 104 -9.90 -41.43 -33.20
N VAL A 105 -10.15 -40.34 -32.48
CA VAL A 105 -10.35 -40.36 -31.01
C VAL A 105 -11.83 -40.25 -30.65
N THR A 106 -12.58 -39.40 -31.37
CA THR A 106 -14.03 -39.20 -31.15
C THR A 106 -14.74 -38.96 -32.46
N GLY A 107 -15.90 -39.57 -32.68
CA GLY A 107 -16.69 -39.37 -33.91
C GLY A 107 -17.09 -40.70 -34.56
N ASN A 108 -17.33 -40.66 -35.86
CA ASN A 108 -17.66 -41.81 -36.69
C ASN A 108 -16.89 -41.73 -38.03
N GLU A 109 -17.26 -42.59 -38.99
CA GLU A 109 -16.60 -42.70 -40.29
C GLU A 109 -16.85 -41.50 -41.22
N GLU A 110 -17.87 -40.67 -40.96
CA GLU A 110 -18.23 -39.49 -41.77
C GLU A 110 -17.78 -38.16 -41.11
N GLU A 111 -17.67 -38.10 -39.78
CA GLU A 111 -17.27 -36.90 -39.05
C GLU A 111 -16.58 -37.25 -37.73
N GLY A 112 -15.38 -36.73 -37.50
CA GLY A 112 -14.61 -37.08 -36.32
C GLY A 112 -13.37 -36.23 -36.06
N THR A 113 -12.88 -36.34 -34.83
CA THR A 113 -11.66 -35.70 -34.35
C THR A 113 -10.53 -36.71 -34.30
N TYR A 114 -9.46 -36.38 -34.99
CA TYR A 114 -8.26 -37.19 -35.17
C TYR A 114 -7.09 -36.56 -34.40
N LEU A 115 -6.26 -37.40 -33.78
CA LEU A 115 -5.11 -36.98 -32.98
C LEU A 115 -3.83 -37.69 -33.45
N GLY A 116 -2.75 -36.93 -33.55
CA GLY A 116 -1.41 -37.42 -33.85
C GLY A 116 -0.38 -36.79 -32.92
N GLN A 117 0.77 -37.44 -32.79
CA GLN A 117 1.91 -36.92 -32.04
C GLN A 117 3.17 -37.05 -32.88
N TRP A 118 3.96 -35.98 -32.93
CA TRP A 118 5.27 -35.94 -33.57
C TRP A 118 6.32 -35.48 -32.56
N VAL A 119 7.54 -36.03 -32.65
CA VAL A 119 8.66 -35.59 -31.83
C VAL A 119 9.45 -34.58 -32.66
N VAL A 120 9.59 -33.36 -32.16
CA VAL A 120 10.17 -32.27 -32.93
C VAL A 120 11.66 -32.49 -33.10
N HIS A 121 12.17 -32.48 -34.33
CA HIS A 121 13.59 -32.56 -34.64
C HIS A 121 13.93 -31.80 -35.93
N ASP A 122 15.23 -31.60 -36.16
CA ASP A 122 15.77 -30.98 -37.37
C ASP A 122 15.11 -29.64 -37.75
N CYS A 123 14.91 -28.76 -36.77
CA CYS A 123 14.40 -27.41 -36.99
C CYS A 123 15.45 -26.34 -36.65
N SER A 124 15.43 -25.28 -37.43
CA SER A 124 16.10 -24.00 -37.25
C SER A 124 15.11 -22.85 -37.16
N ALA A 125 15.63 -21.70 -36.77
CA ALA A 125 14.97 -20.43 -36.56
C ALA A 125 14.22 -19.88 -37.79
N ARG A 126 13.05 -20.45 -38.13
CA ARG A 126 12.15 -20.05 -39.21
C ARG A 126 10.74 -20.61 -38.99
N GLU A 127 9.81 -20.19 -39.83
CA GLU A 127 8.47 -20.76 -39.93
C GLU A 127 8.49 -22.03 -40.82
N TYR A 128 7.63 -22.98 -40.47
CA TYR A 128 7.40 -24.26 -41.12
C TYR A 128 5.91 -24.49 -41.31
N ASP A 129 5.56 -25.21 -42.38
CA ASP A 129 4.20 -25.66 -42.61
C ASP A 129 3.96 -27.05 -42.00
N ALA A 130 2.81 -27.21 -41.35
CA ALA A 130 2.22 -28.48 -40.97
C ALA A 130 0.91 -28.64 -41.76
N ARG A 131 0.92 -29.50 -42.78
CA ARG A 131 -0.23 -29.73 -43.66
C ARG A 131 -1.01 -30.95 -43.21
N ILE A 132 -2.20 -30.74 -42.68
CA ILE A 132 -3.14 -31.79 -42.30
C ILE A 132 -3.95 -32.16 -43.52
N ILE A 133 -3.95 -33.44 -43.90
CA ILE A 133 -4.59 -33.97 -45.09
C ILE A 133 -5.57 -35.05 -44.65
N ALA A 134 -6.82 -34.91 -45.06
CA ALA A 134 -7.84 -35.94 -44.99
C ALA A 134 -8.00 -36.59 -46.37
N VAL A 135 -8.21 -37.90 -46.39
CA VAL A 135 -8.43 -38.70 -47.59
C VAL A 135 -9.74 -39.45 -47.44
N ASP A 136 -10.60 -39.40 -48.45
CA ASP A 136 -11.85 -40.15 -48.50
C ASP A 136 -11.66 -41.55 -49.13
N SER A 137 -12.73 -42.34 -49.16
CA SER A 137 -12.73 -43.69 -49.76
C SER A 137 -12.54 -43.72 -51.28
N SER A 138 -12.72 -42.60 -51.99
CA SER A 138 -12.51 -42.49 -53.43
C SER A 138 -11.11 -41.97 -53.79
N GLY A 139 -10.33 -41.55 -52.78
CA GLY A 139 -8.96 -41.08 -52.87
C GLY A 139 -8.83 -39.57 -53.06
N GLN A 140 -9.88 -38.78 -52.84
CA GLN A 140 -9.76 -37.32 -52.87
C GLN A 140 -9.16 -36.80 -51.57
N GLU A 141 -8.42 -35.70 -51.69
CA GLU A 141 -7.74 -35.08 -50.57
C GLU A 141 -8.26 -33.67 -50.33
N GLY A 142 -8.62 -33.37 -49.08
CA GLY A 142 -8.75 -32.00 -48.60
C GLY A 142 -7.74 -31.75 -47.48
N TYR A 143 -7.34 -30.49 -47.33
CA TYR A 143 -6.25 -30.15 -46.42
C TYR A 143 -6.44 -28.81 -45.71
N ASN A 144 -5.75 -28.67 -44.59
CA ASN A 144 -5.57 -27.42 -43.85
C ASN A 144 -4.09 -27.27 -43.50
N VAL A 145 -3.54 -26.06 -43.63
CA VAL A 145 -2.12 -25.77 -43.33
C VAL A 145 -2.04 -24.94 -42.08
N LEU A 146 -1.32 -25.45 -41.08
CA LEU A 146 -0.95 -24.74 -39.86
C LEU A 146 0.50 -24.31 -39.96
N VAL A 147 0.81 -23.13 -39.43
CA VAL A 147 2.19 -22.62 -39.36
C VAL A 147 2.73 -22.82 -37.95
N TRP A 148 3.96 -23.29 -37.84
CA TRP A 148 4.70 -23.41 -36.58
C TRP A 148 6.14 -22.94 -36.74
N GLU A 149 6.81 -22.58 -35.65
CA GLU A 149 8.18 -22.07 -35.70
C GLU A 149 9.08 -22.67 -34.61
N ASP A 150 10.39 -22.70 -34.87
CA ASP A 150 11.40 -22.85 -33.83
C ASP A 150 11.67 -21.47 -33.18
N PRO A 151 11.47 -21.30 -31.86
CA PRO A 151 11.65 -20.02 -31.18
C PRO A 151 13.10 -19.50 -31.13
N LEU A 152 14.10 -20.24 -31.65
CA LEU A 152 15.51 -19.83 -31.66
C LEU A 152 15.87 -18.80 -32.75
N VAL A 153 15.07 -17.76 -33.00
CA VAL A 153 15.50 -16.60 -33.82
C VAL A 153 15.96 -15.45 -32.94
N CYS A 154 17.26 -15.16 -32.96
CA CYS A 154 17.78 -13.84 -32.62
C CYS A 154 17.51 -12.90 -33.83
N ASN A 155 16.27 -12.43 -34.02
CA ASN A 155 15.98 -11.43 -35.05
C ASN A 155 16.19 -10.02 -34.44
N PRO A 156 16.99 -9.11 -35.03
CA PRO A 156 17.25 -7.77 -34.47
C PRO A 156 16.05 -6.79 -34.51
N GLY A 157 14.82 -7.28 -34.70
CA GLY A 157 13.63 -6.46 -34.96
C GLY A 157 12.36 -6.92 -34.25
N HIS A 158 12.44 -7.43 -33.03
CA HIS A 158 11.26 -7.83 -32.25
C HIS A 158 10.45 -6.62 -31.75
N GLN A 159 9.12 -6.69 -31.89
CA GLN A 159 8.19 -5.84 -31.14
C GLN A 159 7.95 -6.46 -29.76
N ALA A 160 7.45 -5.67 -28.81
CA ALA A 160 7.28 -6.10 -27.42
C ALA A 160 6.28 -7.27 -27.23
N GLU A 161 5.49 -7.58 -28.25
CA GLU A 161 4.51 -8.66 -28.29
C GLU A 161 5.15 -10.05 -28.47
N ASP A 162 6.39 -10.10 -28.98
CA ASP A 162 7.11 -11.32 -29.34
C ASP A 162 7.86 -11.98 -28.15
N VAL A 163 7.62 -11.51 -26.93
CA VAL A 163 8.25 -12.07 -25.72
C VAL A 163 7.35 -13.18 -25.16
N CYS A 164 7.78 -14.43 -25.31
CA CYS A 164 7.15 -15.56 -24.63
C CYS A 164 7.27 -15.40 -23.09
N PRO A 165 6.21 -15.69 -22.31
CA PRO A 165 6.27 -15.69 -20.86
C PRO A 165 7.13 -16.86 -20.38
N GLY A 166 8.42 -16.59 -20.20
CA GLY A 166 9.39 -17.57 -19.72
C GLY A 166 10.81 -17.14 -20.09
N VAL A 167 11.51 -16.56 -19.12
CA VAL A 167 12.97 -16.34 -19.11
C VAL A 167 13.48 -15.17 -19.97
N PHE A 168 13.49 -13.95 -19.40
CA PHE A 168 14.46 -12.91 -19.78
C PHE A 168 15.85 -13.20 -19.19
N GLY A 169 16.41 -14.35 -19.55
CA GLY A 169 17.61 -14.89 -18.91
C GLY A 169 18.19 -16.00 -19.75
N GLY A 170 18.66 -15.67 -20.95
CA GLY A 170 19.53 -16.57 -21.67
C GLY A 170 20.71 -16.94 -20.78
N ASN A 171 20.74 -18.20 -20.34
CA ASN A 171 21.93 -18.88 -19.85
C ASN A 171 22.94 -18.96 -21.01
N ALA A 172 23.52 -17.83 -21.37
CA ALA A 172 24.80 -17.77 -22.06
C ALA A 172 25.82 -17.55 -20.96
N THR A 173 26.46 -18.65 -20.55
CA THR A 173 27.66 -18.66 -19.73
C THR A 173 28.62 -17.56 -20.18
N GLY A 174 28.66 -16.44 -19.44
CA GLY A 174 29.67 -15.39 -19.63
C GLY A 174 29.21 -13.97 -19.98
N ALA A 175 27.92 -13.65 -20.06
CA ALA A 175 27.50 -12.25 -20.29
C ALA A 175 27.24 -11.52 -18.96
N GLY A 176 28.00 -10.46 -18.69
CA GLY A 176 27.76 -9.54 -17.58
C GLY A 176 26.39 -8.86 -17.66
N LEU A 177 26.05 -8.10 -16.62
CA LEU A 177 24.84 -7.26 -16.53
C LEU A 177 24.57 -6.57 -17.88
N LYS A 178 23.45 -6.92 -18.53
CA LYS A 178 23.01 -6.26 -19.75
C LYS A 178 22.01 -5.17 -19.38
N ASP A 179 22.30 -3.94 -19.80
CA ASP A 179 21.35 -2.84 -19.69
C ASP A 179 20.22 -3.05 -20.69
N TYR A 180 18.97 -3.08 -20.21
CA TYR A 180 17.78 -3.16 -21.04
C TYR A 180 17.09 -1.80 -21.04
N THR A 181 17.05 -1.15 -22.20
CA THR A 181 16.37 0.15 -22.39
C THR A 181 15.07 -0.07 -23.14
N PHE A 182 13.94 0.24 -22.49
CA PHE A 182 12.63 0.20 -23.14
C PHE A 182 12.36 1.56 -23.84
N PRO A 183 11.96 1.57 -25.12
CA PRO A 183 11.73 2.81 -25.87
C PRO A 183 10.41 3.52 -25.49
N SER A 184 9.59 2.90 -24.65
CA SER A 184 8.26 3.39 -24.25
C SER A 184 7.88 2.84 -22.86
N ASP A 185 6.69 3.22 -22.38
CA ASP A 185 6.19 2.86 -21.06
C ASP A 185 6.12 1.34 -20.86
N VAL A 186 6.54 0.89 -19.68
CA VAL A 186 6.45 -0.51 -19.24
C VAL A 186 5.29 -0.66 -18.26
N GLN A 187 4.29 -1.47 -18.59
CA GLN A 187 3.17 -1.78 -17.70
C GLN A 187 3.32 -3.17 -17.09
N ILE A 188 3.42 -3.25 -15.75
CA ILE A 188 3.43 -4.52 -15.01
C ILE A 188 2.07 -4.66 -14.34
N LYS A 189 1.24 -5.58 -14.84
CA LYS A 189 -0.14 -5.80 -14.36
C LYS A 189 -0.23 -6.75 -13.15
N GLY A 190 0.91 -7.29 -12.70
CA GLY A 190 1.05 -8.19 -11.56
C GLY A 190 2.10 -7.71 -10.56
N GLU A 191 2.58 -8.61 -9.71
CA GLU A 191 3.63 -8.31 -8.73
C GLU A 191 5.01 -8.21 -9.41
N LEU A 192 5.77 -7.17 -9.06
CA LEU A 192 7.18 -7.02 -9.40
C LEU A 192 8.04 -7.50 -8.22
N ASP A 193 8.59 -8.72 -8.31
CA ASP A 193 9.57 -9.22 -7.35
C ASP A 193 10.99 -8.80 -7.76
N MET A 194 11.59 -7.89 -6.99
CA MET A 194 12.96 -7.42 -7.20
C MET A 194 14.00 -8.22 -6.42
N SER A 195 13.60 -9.16 -5.54
CA SER A 195 14.48 -9.86 -4.59
C SER A 195 15.44 -8.90 -3.84
N SER A 196 16.75 -9.17 -3.82
CA SER A 196 17.78 -8.31 -3.23
C SER A 196 18.35 -7.24 -4.19
N ASN A 197 17.71 -7.01 -5.34
CA ASN A 197 18.17 -6.02 -6.30
C ASN A 197 17.68 -4.61 -5.94
N LYS A 198 18.54 -3.61 -6.20
CA LYS A 198 18.24 -2.20 -5.92
C LYS A 198 17.69 -1.51 -7.16
N ILE A 199 16.67 -0.68 -7.00
CA ILE A 199 16.26 0.32 -7.99
C ILE A 199 17.07 1.59 -7.72
N MET A 200 17.88 2.02 -8.69
CA MET A 200 18.75 3.18 -8.58
C MET A 200 18.37 4.24 -9.62
N ASN A 201 18.76 5.50 -9.40
CA ASN A 201 18.52 6.63 -10.33
C ASN A 201 17.04 6.91 -10.64
N VAL A 202 16.14 6.69 -9.66
CA VAL A 202 14.73 7.08 -9.75
C VAL A 202 14.63 8.60 -9.75
N ALA A 203 13.86 9.17 -10.68
CA ALA A 203 13.61 10.60 -10.75
C ALA A 203 12.81 11.10 -9.52
N LEU A 204 12.79 12.42 -9.31
CA LEU A 204 11.96 13.02 -8.27
C LEU A 204 10.48 12.77 -8.59
N PRO A 205 9.68 12.26 -7.63
CA PRO A 205 8.27 12.01 -7.86
C PRO A 205 7.52 13.33 -8.04
N THR A 206 6.51 13.29 -8.92
CA THR A 206 5.67 14.42 -9.32
C THR A 206 4.21 14.27 -8.88
N GLY A 207 3.81 13.04 -8.52
CA GLY A 207 2.50 12.70 -7.99
C GLY A 207 2.56 11.81 -6.74
N ASN A 208 1.44 11.70 -6.05
CA ASN A 208 1.35 10.99 -4.76
C ASN A 208 1.44 9.45 -4.87
N SER A 209 1.43 8.91 -6.09
CA SER A 209 1.51 7.48 -6.36
C SER A 209 2.83 7.07 -7.00
N ASP A 210 3.76 8.01 -7.16
CA ASP A 210 5.05 7.77 -7.80
C ASP A 210 6.00 7.04 -6.83
N VAL A 211 6.90 6.23 -7.38
CA VAL A 211 8.01 5.66 -6.61
C VAL A 211 8.97 6.79 -6.23
N ALA A 212 9.33 6.87 -4.96
CA ALA A 212 10.23 7.88 -4.45
C ALA A 212 11.63 7.31 -4.17
N SER A 213 12.68 8.07 -4.49
CA SER A 213 14.04 7.73 -4.05
C SER A 213 14.16 7.86 -2.53
N LYS A 214 15.09 7.10 -1.93
CA LYS A 214 15.38 7.24 -0.49
C LYS A 214 15.81 8.67 -0.15
N GLU A 215 16.64 9.30 -0.97
CA GLU A 215 17.05 10.70 -0.77
C GLU A 215 15.85 11.65 -0.80
N TYR A 216 14.87 11.44 -1.67
CA TYR A 216 13.65 12.23 -1.70
C TYR A 216 12.80 12.03 -0.45
N VAL A 217 12.60 10.77 -0.03
CA VAL A 217 11.85 10.47 1.21
C VAL A 217 12.60 10.99 2.44
N ASP A 218 13.93 10.90 2.45
CA ASP A 218 14.77 11.45 3.52
C ASP A 218 14.81 12.99 3.48
N ALA A 219 14.66 13.62 2.31
CA ALA A 219 14.54 15.08 2.22
C ALA A 219 13.17 15.58 2.69
N LEU A 220 12.10 14.81 2.43
CA LEU A 220 10.75 15.08 2.94
C LEU A 220 10.59 14.73 4.43
N GLY A 221 11.23 13.64 4.86
CA GLY A 221 11.15 13.08 6.22
C GLY A 221 12.37 13.40 7.10
N GLY A 222 13.29 14.22 6.62
CA GLY A 222 14.58 14.51 7.26
C GLY A 222 14.96 15.98 7.18
N GLY A 223 13.97 16.86 7.10
CA GLY A 223 14.07 18.05 7.94
C GLY A 223 14.02 17.58 9.40
N SER A 224 15.17 17.25 10.00
CA SER A 224 15.28 17.31 11.44
C SER A 224 15.26 18.78 11.83
N GLU A 225 14.11 19.43 11.67
CA GLU A 225 13.82 20.60 12.45
C GLU A 225 13.78 20.08 13.89
N SER A 226 14.83 20.42 14.64
CA SER A 226 14.83 20.29 16.08
C SER A 226 13.77 21.25 16.60
N TYR A 227 12.50 20.83 16.53
CA TYR A 227 11.41 21.57 17.12
C TYR A 227 11.68 21.66 18.60
N THR A 228 11.80 22.88 19.10
CA THR A 228 11.71 23.12 20.54
C THR A 228 10.32 22.67 21.00
N CYS A 229 10.17 22.25 22.26
CA CYS A 229 8.87 21.80 22.77
C CYS A 229 7.75 22.84 22.55
N ASP A 230 8.12 24.12 22.45
CA ASP A 230 7.27 25.25 22.10
C ASP A 230 6.64 25.17 20.70
N GLU A 231 7.37 24.67 19.70
CA GLU A 231 6.93 24.64 18.30
C GLU A 231 6.04 23.43 18.01
N ALA A 232 6.39 22.28 18.58
CA ALA A 232 5.55 21.07 18.54
C ALA A 232 4.16 21.30 19.18
N CYS A 233 4.06 22.29 20.07
CA CYS A 233 2.83 22.61 20.78
C CYS A 233 1.91 23.64 20.14
N LYS A 234 2.40 24.40 19.17
CA LYS A 234 1.59 25.39 18.44
C LYS A 234 0.80 24.75 17.30
N ASP A 235 1.17 23.55 16.85
CA ASP A 235 0.64 22.92 15.63
C ASP A 235 -0.08 21.58 15.83
N TYR A 236 -0.85 21.45 16.91
CA TYR A 236 -1.68 20.27 17.20
C TYR A 236 -2.70 19.93 16.09
N SER A 237 -2.98 20.86 15.17
CA SER A 237 -3.88 20.65 14.03
C SER A 237 -3.32 19.71 12.95
N MET A 238 -1.99 19.52 12.90
CA MET A 238 -1.32 18.71 11.87
C MET A 238 -1.12 17.23 12.23
N MET A 239 -1.41 16.81 13.48
CA MET A 239 -1.15 15.45 13.97
C MET A 239 -2.16 14.36 13.51
N LYS A 240 -3.06 14.66 12.57
CA LYS A 240 -4.12 13.72 12.14
C LYS A 240 -3.75 12.79 10.98
N ASN A 241 -2.64 12.98 10.27
CA ASN A 241 -2.44 12.25 9.01
C ASN A 241 -1.00 11.84 8.62
N GLN A 242 -0.04 11.81 9.53
CA GLN A 242 1.29 11.25 9.20
C GLN A 242 1.93 10.55 10.40
N LEU A 243 2.62 9.45 10.07
CA LEU A 243 3.39 8.63 11.00
C LEU A 243 4.68 9.40 11.37
N TYR A 244 4.64 10.19 12.44
CA TYR A 244 5.81 10.95 12.90
C TYR A 244 6.57 10.22 14.00
N VAL A 245 7.89 10.27 13.85
CA VAL A 245 8.90 9.88 14.85
C VAL A 245 8.70 10.77 16.08
N TYR A 246 8.58 10.12 17.23
CA TYR A 246 8.43 10.74 18.53
C TYR A 246 9.47 11.85 18.71
N ALA A 247 9.00 13.09 18.91
CA ALA A 247 9.85 14.15 19.44
C ALA A 247 10.24 13.75 20.86
N ASP A 248 11.38 13.09 21.00
CA ASP A 248 12.00 12.93 22.29
C ASP A 248 12.60 14.30 22.64
N CYS A 249 11.86 15.03 23.46
CA CYS A 249 12.35 16.23 24.12
C CYS A 249 13.53 15.79 24.99
N GLY A 250 14.75 15.89 24.44
CA GLY A 250 15.99 15.36 25.01
C GLY A 250 16.40 15.97 26.35
N ASP A 251 15.61 16.91 26.89
CA ASP A 251 15.80 17.46 28.22
C ASP A 251 15.19 16.55 29.29
N PRO A 252 15.84 16.43 30.46
CA PRO A 252 15.26 15.70 31.59
C PRO A 252 13.92 16.33 31.98
N VAL A 253 12.85 15.55 31.97
CA VAL A 253 11.52 16.03 32.37
C VAL A 253 11.45 16.17 33.88
N LYS A 254 11.05 17.34 34.36
CA LYS A 254 10.83 17.66 35.77
C LYS A 254 9.35 17.91 36.00
N ARG A 255 8.78 17.28 37.03
CA ARG A 255 7.39 17.49 37.40
C ARG A 255 7.24 18.65 38.38
N VAL A 256 6.11 19.34 38.28
CA VAL A 256 5.75 20.48 39.14
C VAL A 256 4.29 20.39 39.57
N PHE A 257 4.01 20.78 40.81
CA PHE A 257 2.64 20.95 41.33
C PHE A 257 2.57 22.03 42.42
N ALA A 258 1.36 22.51 42.71
CA ALA A 258 1.07 23.32 43.89
C ALA A 258 0.40 22.44 44.95
N THR A 259 0.92 22.38 46.18
CA THR A 259 0.42 21.47 47.22
C THR A 259 -1.09 21.59 47.47
N SER A 260 -1.80 20.50 47.71
CA SER A 260 -3.23 20.55 48.12
C SER A 260 -3.42 21.16 49.51
N GLN A 261 -2.44 20.97 50.40
CA GLN A 261 -2.42 21.52 51.73
C GLN A 261 -1.92 22.98 51.74
N LEU A 262 -2.35 23.71 52.77
CA LEU A 262 -2.02 25.12 52.98
C LEU A 262 -1.23 25.29 54.28
N TRP A 263 -0.20 26.14 54.25
CA TRP A 263 0.58 26.50 55.44
C TRP A 263 0.82 27.99 55.54
N LYS A 264 0.95 28.45 56.77
CA LYS A 264 1.49 29.78 57.10
C LYS A 264 2.99 29.83 56.76
N GLY A 265 3.56 31.02 56.82
CA GLY A 265 4.98 31.27 56.54
C GLY A 265 5.98 30.54 57.44
N ASN A 266 5.57 29.99 58.59
CA ASN A 266 6.40 29.06 59.34
C ASN A 266 6.35 27.66 58.69
N LEU A 267 7.26 27.43 57.75
CA LEU A 267 7.44 26.16 57.07
C LEU A 267 8.54 25.31 57.71
N GLY A 268 9.28 25.85 58.68
CA GLY A 268 10.46 25.22 59.28
C GLY A 268 11.74 25.49 58.49
N GLY A 269 11.82 26.65 57.84
CA GLY A 269 12.90 26.98 56.90
C GLY A 269 12.77 26.25 55.56
N LEU A 270 13.79 26.41 54.71
CA LEU A 270 13.82 25.77 53.39
C LEU A 270 13.74 24.23 53.49
N ASN A 271 14.48 23.62 54.42
CA ASN A 271 14.43 22.17 54.63
C ASN A 271 13.04 21.69 55.07
N GLY A 272 12.35 22.47 55.91
CA GLY A 272 10.99 22.15 56.33
C GLY A 272 9.97 22.29 55.19
N ALA A 273 10.15 23.27 54.31
CA ALA A 273 9.35 23.41 53.10
C ALA A 273 9.59 22.26 52.10
N ASP A 274 10.85 21.87 51.90
CA ASP A 274 11.22 20.73 51.06
C ASP A 274 10.62 19.43 51.59
N ALA A 275 10.66 19.20 52.91
CA ALA A 275 10.03 18.05 53.54
C ALA A 275 8.50 18.02 53.32
N LYS A 276 7.82 19.18 53.27
CA LYS A 276 6.40 19.25 52.92
C LYS A 276 6.14 18.89 51.47
N CYS A 277 6.99 19.35 50.56
CA CYS A 277 6.92 18.98 49.15
C CYS A 277 7.14 17.48 48.95
N GLN A 278 8.17 16.93 49.59
CA GLN A 278 8.45 15.49 49.54
C GLN A 278 7.28 14.68 50.11
N ALA A 279 6.76 15.04 51.28
CA ALA A 279 5.62 14.35 51.88
C ALA A 279 4.35 14.42 51.01
N ALA A 280 4.09 15.55 50.35
CA ALA A 280 2.97 15.67 49.41
C ALA A 280 3.17 14.73 48.21
N ALA A 281 4.38 14.69 47.63
CA ALA A 281 4.70 13.79 46.53
C ALA A 281 4.61 12.31 46.90
N ASP A 282 5.11 11.94 48.09
CA ASP A 282 5.07 10.57 48.62
C ASP A 282 3.62 10.12 48.84
N ASN A 283 2.79 10.97 49.46
CA ASN A 283 1.36 10.70 49.67
C ASN A 283 0.59 10.55 48.34
N ALA A 284 1.05 11.24 47.30
CA ALA A 284 0.51 11.12 45.95
C ALA A 284 1.11 9.93 45.17
N GLY A 285 2.13 9.25 45.68
CA GLY A 285 2.82 8.17 44.97
C GLY A 285 3.57 8.66 43.73
N LEU A 286 4.06 9.91 43.73
CA LEU A 286 4.78 10.47 42.59
C LEU A 286 6.24 9.99 42.53
N GLY A 287 6.84 9.55 43.64
CA GLY A 287 8.27 9.22 43.73
C GLY A 287 9.17 10.44 43.46
N GLY A 288 10.47 10.23 43.28
CA GLY A 288 11.42 11.32 42.99
C GLY A 288 11.80 12.16 44.22
N THR A 289 12.63 13.19 44.00
CA THR A 289 13.05 14.14 45.03
C THR A 289 12.46 15.52 44.73
N TRP A 290 11.90 16.17 45.74
CA TRP A 290 11.14 17.41 45.54
C TRP A 290 11.66 18.54 46.42
N LYS A 291 11.75 19.73 45.84
CA LYS A 291 12.06 20.96 46.58
C LYS A 291 11.00 22.03 46.39
N ALA A 292 10.85 22.86 47.40
CA ALA A 292 9.99 24.02 47.38
C ALA A 292 10.61 25.18 46.60
N TRP A 293 9.80 25.83 45.75
CA TRP A 293 10.12 27.10 45.11
C TRP A 293 9.93 28.25 46.10
N LEU A 294 10.99 28.55 46.84
CA LEU A 294 11.02 29.57 47.88
C LEU A 294 12.40 30.23 47.90
N SER A 295 12.40 31.55 47.97
CA SER A 295 13.60 32.33 48.28
C SER A 295 13.66 32.66 49.77
N THR A 296 14.88 32.88 50.25
CA THR A 296 15.16 33.43 51.59
C THR A 296 15.95 34.72 51.44
N SER A 297 16.36 35.31 52.56
CA SER A 297 17.26 36.45 52.60
C SER A 297 18.62 36.21 51.94
N THR A 298 19.04 34.95 51.73
CA THR A 298 20.38 34.60 51.24
C THR A 298 20.40 33.54 50.13
N VAL A 299 19.25 32.99 49.75
CA VAL A 299 19.14 31.92 48.75
C VAL A 299 18.00 32.23 47.79
N ASP A 300 18.32 32.25 46.50
CA ASP A 300 17.35 32.39 45.41
C ASP A 300 16.67 31.03 45.09
N ALA A 301 15.38 31.07 44.74
CA ALA A 301 14.63 29.87 44.36
C ALA A 301 15.20 29.20 43.10
N LYS A 302 15.67 29.98 42.12
CA LYS A 302 16.27 29.45 40.88
C LYS A 302 17.48 28.55 41.15
N ASP A 303 18.28 28.85 42.17
CA ASP A 303 19.49 28.08 42.48
C ASP A 303 19.18 26.74 43.15
N ARG A 304 17.94 26.55 43.61
CA ARG A 304 17.49 25.36 44.30
C ARG A 304 16.97 24.28 43.37
N ILE A 305 16.51 24.63 42.16
CA ILE A 305 15.88 23.70 41.21
C ILE A 305 16.80 23.28 40.07
N THR A 306 16.73 22.01 39.68
CA THR A 306 17.47 21.44 38.54
C THR A 306 16.85 21.89 37.22
N ASP A 307 17.67 22.11 36.20
CA ASP A 307 17.19 22.40 34.85
C ASP A 307 16.49 21.18 34.21
N GLY A 308 15.57 21.47 33.30
CA GLY A 308 14.75 20.48 32.60
C GLY A 308 13.45 21.07 32.09
N MET A 309 12.71 20.27 31.33
CA MET A 309 11.36 20.62 30.89
C MET A 309 10.37 20.41 32.03
N TYR A 310 9.62 21.45 32.40
CA TYR A 310 8.70 21.41 33.53
C TYR A 310 7.28 21.05 33.09
N VAL A 311 6.70 20.01 33.68
CA VAL A 311 5.35 19.52 33.35
C VAL A 311 4.49 19.33 34.60
N ARG A 312 3.17 19.27 34.46
CA ARG A 312 2.24 18.98 35.56
C ARG A 312 2.51 17.57 36.12
N ALA A 313 2.51 17.43 37.45
CA ALA A 313 2.97 16.19 38.10
C ALA A 313 2.24 14.88 37.77
N ARG A 314 0.98 14.93 37.33
CA ARG A 314 0.19 13.73 36.96
C ARG A 314 -0.17 13.62 35.49
N GLU A 315 0.11 14.64 34.68
CA GLU A 315 -0.13 14.59 33.24
C GLU A 315 1.16 14.11 32.56
N VAL A 316 1.56 12.89 32.93
CA VAL A 316 2.74 12.19 32.40
C VAL A 316 2.35 11.47 31.11
N ARG A 317 3.25 11.54 30.11
CA ARG A 317 3.08 11.06 28.72
C ARG A 317 2.18 9.84 28.59
N VAL A 318 1.14 9.97 27.78
CA VAL A 318 0.53 8.80 27.15
C VAL A 318 1.46 8.41 26.01
N TRP A 319 1.71 7.11 25.82
CA TRP A 319 2.50 6.55 24.74
C TRP A 319 2.10 7.20 23.40
N GLY A 320 2.90 8.14 22.89
CA GLY A 320 2.57 8.88 21.67
C GLY A 320 2.89 10.37 21.65
N GLY A 321 2.99 11.07 22.79
CA GLY A 321 3.28 12.51 22.72
C GLY A 321 3.23 13.26 24.05
N CYS A 322 3.99 14.35 24.12
CA CYS A 322 3.88 15.35 25.16
C CYS A 322 2.57 16.13 24.96
N TRP A 323 1.73 16.15 25.99
CA TRP A 323 0.53 17.00 25.96
C TRP A 323 0.96 18.44 26.21
N CYS A 324 0.73 19.31 25.23
CA CYS A 324 1.06 20.73 25.31
C CYS A 324 0.34 21.48 26.43
N SER A 325 -0.80 20.96 26.89
CA SER A 325 -1.52 21.45 28.07
C SER A 325 -0.83 21.13 29.41
N SER A 326 0.14 20.20 29.40
CA SER A 326 0.89 19.76 30.58
C SER A 326 2.20 20.53 30.77
N ILE A 327 2.77 21.10 29.69
CA ILE A 327 4.03 21.85 29.74
C ILE A 327 3.79 23.18 30.48
N ILE A 328 4.47 23.35 31.61
CA ILE A 328 4.50 24.61 32.36
C ILE A 328 5.55 25.52 31.76
N ALA A 329 6.72 24.96 31.47
CA ALA A 329 7.87 25.65 30.93
C ALA A 329 8.78 24.67 30.17
N SER A 330 9.19 25.04 28.96
CA SER A 330 10.02 24.17 28.10
C SER A 330 11.43 23.92 28.64
N ASN A 331 11.98 24.83 29.44
CA ASN A 331 13.25 24.69 30.15
C ASN A 331 13.34 25.73 31.28
N LYS A 332 14.46 25.73 32.04
CA LYS A 332 14.65 26.71 33.13
C LYS A 332 14.80 28.14 32.63
N ALA A 333 15.27 28.39 31.41
CA ALA A 333 15.33 29.76 30.89
C ALA A 333 13.92 30.32 30.67
N GLN A 334 13.01 29.52 30.08
CA GLN A 334 11.59 29.90 29.88
C GLN A 334 10.88 30.07 31.24
N LEU A 335 11.10 29.17 32.20
CA LEU A 335 10.54 29.32 33.56
C LEU A 335 10.87 30.68 34.21
N LEU A 336 12.03 31.26 33.87
CA LEU A 336 12.56 32.48 34.47
C LEU A 336 12.39 33.73 33.59
N ASP A 337 11.76 33.64 32.41
CA ASP A 337 11.66 34.76 31.46
C ASP A 337 10.50 35.73 31.79
N GLY A 338 9.67 35.38 32.77
CA GLY A 338 8.50 36.17 33.17
C GLY A 338 7.15 35.64 32.68
N GLY A 339 7.13 34.54 31.93
CA GLY A 339 5.92 33.86 31.48
C GLY A 339 5.98 32.33 31.64
N LEU A 340 4.82 31.69 31.74
CA LEU A 340 4.64 30.24 31.71
C LEU A 340 3.74 29.89 30.53
N ASP A 341 3.97 28.72 29.93
CA ASP A 341 3.07 28.20 28.88
C ASP A 341 1.73 27.80 29.51
N ASN A 342 1.78 27.22 30.71
CA ASN A 342 0.62 26.87 31.51
C ASN A 342 0.83 27.20 32.99
N SER A 343 -0.26 27.52 33.69
CA SER A 343 -0.21 27.83 35.12
C SER A 343 0.01 26.56 35.97
N ILE A 344 0.71 26.73 37.10
CA ILE A 344 0.92 25.67 38.10
C ILE A 344 -0.33 25.56 39.00
N SER A 345 -1.45 25.23 38.37
CA SER A 345 -2.80 25.22 38.95
C SER A 345 -3.32 23.83 39.26
N ARG A 346 -2.43 22.85 39.45
CA ARG A 346 -2.80 21.46 39.80
C ARG A 346 -2.05 20.99 41.03
N THR A 347 -2.73 20.20 41.84
CA THR A 347 -2.14 19.57 43.02
C THR A 347 -1.35 18.31 42.69
N GLU A 348 -0.67 17.78 43.69
CA GLU A 348 -0.04 16.45 43.67
C GLU A 348 -1.02 15.32 43.31
N PHE A 349 -2.33 15.57 43.39
CA PHE A 349 -3.40 14.66 42.97
C PHE A 349 -3.97 14.96 41.58
N GLY A 350 -3.44 15.97 40.87
CA GLY A 350 -3.97 16.43 39.57
C GLY A 350 -5.27 17.25 39.69
N VAL A 351 -5.69 17.61 40.90
CA VAL A 351 -6.91 18.38 41.15
C VAL A 351 -6.63 19.85 40.87
N ALA A 352 -7.57 20.55 40.23
CA ALA A 352 -7.48 22.00 40.01
C ALA A 352 -7.36 22.75 41.34
N VAL A 353 -6.41 23.68 41.41
CA VAL A 353 -6.20 24.55 42.55
C VAL A 353 -6.06 26.00 42.09
N SER A 354 -6.89 26.87 42.66
CA SER A 354 -6.84 28.31 42.46
C SER A 354 -6.62 28.97 43.82
N GLY A 355 -5.49 29.64 43.97
CA GLY A 355 -5.12 30.21 45.25
C GLY A 355 -3.79 30.94 45.20
N THR A 356 -3.35 31.35 46.38
CA THR A 356 -2.06 32.02 46.57
C THR A 356 -1.01 31.04 47.09
N VAL A 357 0.24 31.29 46.74
CA VAL A 357 1.37 30.37 46.97
C VAL A 357 2.48 31.13 47.67
N ASN A 358 3.04 30.56 48.74
CA ASN A 358 4.22 31.14 49.38
C ASN A 358 5.42 31.02 48.44
N THR A 359 6.11 32.13 48.17
CA THR A 359 7.26 32.18 47.25
C THR A 359 8.35 33.15 47.74
N CYS A 360 8.00 34.40 48.08
CA CYS A 360 8.95 35.52 48.24
C CYS A 360 10.01 35.59 47.11
N THR A 361 9.62 35.19 45.91
CA THR A 361 10.49 35.04 44.76
C THR A 361 9.91 35.87 43.62
N ASP A 362 10.75 36.59 42.91
CA ASP A 362 10.35 37.28 41.67
C ASP A 362 10.25 36.28 40.51
N SER A 363 9.75 36.71 39.35
CA SER A 363 9.53 35.80 38.22
C SER A 363 10.83 35.32 37.57
N ASP A 364 11.94 36.04 37.75
CA ASP A 364 13.29 35.63 37.34
C ASP A 364 13.96 34.65 38.32
N GLY A 365 13.20 34.22 39.34
CA GLY A 365 13.61 33.26 40.35
C GLY A 365 14.55 33.81 41.43
N THR A 366 14.80 35.12 41.45
CA THR A 366 15.57 35.77 42.51
C THR A 366 14.72 36.05 43.75
N ALA A 367 15.36 36.20 44.90
CA ALA A 367 14.72 36.64 46.12
C ALA A 367 14.13 38.04 45.94
N SER A 368 12.81 38.18 46.14
CA SER A 368 12.16 39.48 46.00
C SER A 368 12.77 40.48 46.97
N THR A 369 13.10 41.68 46.49
CA THR A 369 13.68 42.73 47.33
C THR A 369 12.66 43.82 47.66
N GLY A 370 12.70 44.33 48.89
CA GLY A 370 11.80 45.42 49.32
C GLY A 370 11.91 45.71 50.80
N ALA A 371 11.64 46.96 51.19
CA ALA A 371 11.84 47.44 52.56
C ALA A 371 11.05 46.66 53.65
N PHE A 372 10.02 45.92 53.25
CA PHE A 372 9.17 45.13 54.14
C PHE A 372 9.32 43.62 53.95
N MET A 373 10.23 43.18 53.08
CA MET A 373 10.45 41.76 52.81
C MET A 373 11.30 41.15 53.91
N ASN A 374 10.79 40.12 54.57
CA ASN A 374 11.54 39.39 55.59
C ASN A 374 11.48 37.88 55.42
N TYR A 375 10.93 37.39 54.31
CA TYR A 375 10.81 35.96 53.97
C TYR A 375 10.17 35.14 55.09
N CYS A 376 9.31 35.73 55.92
CA CYS A 376 8.79 35.09 57.13
C CYS A 376 9.88 34.63 58.12
N SER A 377 10.89 35.46 58.32
CA SER A 377 12.12 35.11 59.06
C SER A 377 12.75 33.85 58.45
N ASP A 378 12.97 33.88 57.14
CA ASP A 378 13.43 32.74 56.34
C ASP A 378 12.59 31.46 56.58
N TRP A 379 11.28 31.63 56.51
CA TRP A 379 10.24 30.61 56.65
C TRP A 379 10.16 29.94 58.02
N THR A 380 10.52 30.66 59.09
CA THR A 380 10.42 30.18 60.48
C THR A 380 9.34 30.89 61.29
N SER A 381 8.66 31.90 60.72
CA SER A 381 7.66 32.71 61.40
C SER A 381 6.31 32.74 60.67
N GLY A 382 5.23 32.50 61.41
CA GLY A 382 3.85 32.63 60.93
C GLY A 382 3.21 33.96 61.32
N SER A 383 4.02 35.01 61.54
CA SER A 383 3.52 36.28 62.07
C SER A 383 2.53 36.99 61.14
N SER A 384 1.48 37.57 61.69
CA SER A 384 0.56 38.44 60.94
C SER A 384 1.12 39.85 60.70
N SER A 385 2.26 40.22 61.28
CA SER A 385 2.89 41.54 61.10
C SER A 385 3.85 41.61 59.91
N SER A 386 4.38 40.48 59.46
CA SER A 386 5.39 40.41 58.40
C SER A 386 4.76 40.24 57.03
N CYS A 387 5.15 41.08 56.06
CA CYS A 387 4.66 40.99 54.70
C CYS A 387 5.47 40.02 53.86
N ILE A 388 4.83 39.46 52.84
CA ILE A 388 5.48 38.67 51.80
C ILE A 388 4.96 39.03 50.43
N ILE A 389 5.77 38.76 49.42
CA ILE A 389 5.30 38.51 48.06
C ILE A 389 4.94 37.03 47.94
N TYR A 390 3.92 36.76 47.12
CA TYR A 390 3.35 35.44 46.94
C TYR A 390 3.05 35.22 45.45
N GLY A 391 3.04 33.96 45.04
CA GLY A 391 2.64 33.54 43.70
C GLY A 391 1.14 33.27 43.58
N ARG A 392 0.61 33.30 42.35
CA ARG A 392 -0.78 32.92 42.05
C ARG A 392 -0.79 31.63 41.22
N SER A 393 -1.40 30.57 41.74
CA SER A 393 -1.39 29.24 41.10
C SER A 393 -2.03 29.22 39.72
N SER A 394 -2.97 30.13 39.47
CA SER A 394 -3.69 30.23 38.20
C SER A 394 -3.10 31.22 37.20
N SER A 395 -2.03 31.94 37.55
CA SER A 395 -1.38 32.91 36.66
C SER A 395 -0.33 32.24 35.76
N THR A 396 -0.17 32.78 34.56
CA THR A 396 0.90 32.43 33.60
C THR A 396 1.86 33.57 33.34
N ASP A 397 1.57 34.78 33.79
CA ASP A 397 2.50 35.91 33.76
C ASP A 397 3.40 35.93 35.01
N HIS A 398 4.30 36.89 35.11
CA HIS A 398 5.22 37.10 36.23
C HIS A 398 4.59 36.95 37.64
N THR A 399 3.27 37.17 37.78
CA THR A 399 2.56 37.03 39.05
C THR A 399 2.40 35.57 39.52
N TRP A 400 2.75 34.59 38.67
CA TRP A 400 2.79 33.17 39.03
C TRP A 400 3.74 32.91 40.20
N SER A 401 4.90 33.58 40.21
CA SER A 401 5.95 33.48 41.23
C SER A 401 5.87 34.65 42.20
N GLY A 402 5.76 35.89 41.69
CA GLY A 402 5.79 37.07 42.52
C GLY A 402 4.75 38.11 42.11
N PHE A 403 3.64 38.19 42.85
CA PHE A 403 2.69 39.28 42.70
C PHE A 403 3.20 40.52 43.46
N PRO A 404 3.56 41.62 42.76
CA PRO A 404 4.06 42.83 43.41
C PRO A 404 2.99 43.39 44.33
N ASN A 405 3.37 43.80 45.54
CA ASN A 405 2.40 44.33 46.48
C ASN A 405 2.87 45.52 47.30
N SER A 406 1.87 46.29 47.72
CA SER A 406 1.88 47.09 48.94
C SER A 406 1.40 46.22 50.10
N CYS A 407 2.12 46.23 51.21
CA CYS A 407 1.86 45.47 52.44
C CYS A 407 0.40 45.48 52.95
N SER A 408 -0.45 44.59 52.45
CA SER A 408 -1.86 44.41 52.88
C SER A 408 -1.97 43.37 54.02
N PRO A 409 -3.00 43.41 54.87
CA PRO A 409 -3.32 42.33 55.82
C PRO A 409 -3.48 40.95 55.18
N THR A 410 -3.83 40.88 53.89
CA THR A 410 -3.95 39.63 53.12
C THR A 410 -2.61 39.06 52.63
N TYR A 411 -1.50 39.79 52.80
CA TYR A 411 -0.17 39.47 52.28
C TYR A 411 0.84 39.19 53.40
N ARG A 412 0.37 38.53 54.46
CA ARG A 412 1.17 38.29 55.66
C ARG A 412 1.65 36.85 55.76
N CYS A 413 2.71 36.64 56.52
CA CYS A 413 3.20 35.30 56.87
C CYS A 413 2.14 34.48 57.64
N GLY A 414 1.23 35.14 58.35
CA GLY A 414 0.15 34.46 59.07
C GLY A 414 -0.97 33.87 58.20
N THR A 415 -1.01 34.17 56.90
CA THR A 415 -2.01 33.64 55.98
C THR A 415 -1.56 32.28 55.44
N SER A 416 -2.46 31.30 55.44
CA SER A 416 -2.16 29.97 54.90
C SER A 416 -2.23 29.98 53.36
N ARG A 417 -1.19 29.45 52.71
CA ARG A 417 -1.02 29.41 51.24
C ARG A 417 -0.46 28.06 50.79
N HIS A 418 -0.59 27.78 49.50
CA HIS A 418 0.05 26.62 48.87
C HIS A 418 1.57 26.80 48.83
N VAL A 419 2.28 25.75 48.46
CA VAL A 419 3.72 25.76 48.13
C VAL A 419 3.87 25.12 46.75
N TYR A 420 4.68 25.71 45.86
CA TYR A 420 5.05 25.01 44.63
C TYR A 420 6.19 24.05 44.90
N CYS A 421 6.07 22.84 44.36
CA CYS A 421 7.02 21.77 44.52
C CYS A 421 7.56 21.34 43.16
N PHE A 422 8.88 21.36 43.03
CA PHE A 422 9.62 21.05 41.81
C PHE A 422 10.46 19.78 42.01
N GLU A 423 10.31 18.83 41.11
CA GLU A 423 11.16 17.64 41.03
C GLU A 423 12.61 18.01 40.71
N GLN A 424 13.56 17.26 41.29
CA GLN A 424 15.00 17.51 41.18
C GLN A 424 15.68 16.65 40.14
#